data_AF-A0A3L7CCY7-F1
#
_entry.id   AF-A0A3L7CCY7-F1
#
_cell.length_a   1.000
_cell.length_b   1.000
_cell.length_c   1.000
_cell.angle_alpha   90.00
_cell.angle_beta   90.00
_cell.angle_gamma   90.00
#
_symmetry.space_group_name_H-M   'P 1'
#
loop_
_entity.id
_entity.type
_entity.pdbx_description
1 polymer ?
#
loop_
_entity_poly.entity_id
_entity_poly.type
_entity_poly.pdbx_seq_one_letter_code
_entity_poly.pdbx_strand_id
1 'polypeptide(L)'
;LGHDFAAIGGDEAKTGWIESVVDLNSGAELAGLKTAAELADLDELLFTFDDTVRIRGTAEAVYDYLYRADLWPERLPHVASLHLVEDEPGLQVMEMDTKAPDGSTHTTKSVRIGFPRRKIVYKQTVLPNAMAAHTGSWL
;
A
#
# COMPACT_ATOMS: atom_id res chain seq x y z
N LEU A 1 15.55 19.67 -14.28
CA LEU A 1 15.79 18.28 -14.71
C LEU A 1 15.50 18.23 -16.21
N GLY A 2 16.18 17.40 -17.00
CA GLY A 2 15.86 17.27 -18.42
C GLY A 2 14.71 16.29 -18.58
N HIS A 3 13.62 16.72 -19.20
CA HIS A 3 12.44 15.89 -19.42
C HIS A 3 12.07 15.89 -20.91
N ASP A 4 11.93 14.71 -21.50
CA ASP A 4 11.51 14.54 -22.90
C ASP A 4 10.07 14.02 -22.95
N PHE A 5 9.15 14.88 -23.37
CA PHE A 5 7.73 14.55 -23.56
C PHE A 5 7.11 15.41 -24.67
N ALA A 6 5.95 15.00 -25.17
CA ALA A 6 5.15 15.79 -26.09
C ALA A 6 3.66 15.54 -25.84
N ALA A 7 2.85 16.59 -25.95
CA ALA A 7 1.40 16.42 -25.96
C ALA A 7 0.93 15.80 -27.30
N ILE A 8 -0.10 14.97 -27.23
CA ILE A 8 -0.77 14.43 -28.42
C ILE A 8 -1.24 15.62 -29.29
N GLY A 9 -0.83 15.62 -30.55
CA GLY A 9 -1.17 16.69 -31.51
C GLY A 9 -0.37 17.98 -31.37
N GLY A 10 0.68 18.03 -30.53
CA GLY A 10 1.54 19.21 -30.38
C GLY A 10 0.85 20.40 -29.71
N ASP A 11 -0.18 20.15 -28.90
CA ASP A 11 -0.91 21.18 -28.16
C ASP A 11 0.00 21.82 -27.10
N GLU A 12 0.32 23.11 -27.29
CA GLU A 12 1.24 23.86 -26.42
C GLU A 12 0.73 24.00 -24.99
N ALA A 13 -0.58 24.22 -24.81
CA ALA A 13 -1.16 24.37 -23.47
C ALA A 13 -1.09 23.05 -22.70
N LYS A 14 -1.36 21.92 -23.36
CA LYS A 14 -1.17 20.60 -22.76
C LYS A 14 0.29 20.29 -22.50
N THR A 15 1.19 20.72 -23.37
CA THR A 15 2.64 20.54 -23.18
C THR A 15 3.11 21.28 -21.93
N GLY A 16 2.70 22.55 -21.75
CA GLY A 16 3.00 23.29 -20.53
C GLY A 16 2.38 22.68 -19.27
N TRP A 17 1.18 22.09 -19.36
CA TRP A 17 0.61 21.33 -18.25
C TRP A 17 1.43 20.07 -17.91
N ILE A 18 1.83 19.29 -18.91
CA ILE A 18 2.69 18.10 -18.71
C ILE A 18 3.99 18.51 -18.03
N GLU A 19 4.64 19.57 -18.51
CA GLU A 19 5.87 20.10 -17.91
C GLU A 19 5.69 20.40 -16.42
N SER A 20 4.61 21.12 -16.07
CA SER A 20 4.34 21.48 -14.68
C SER A 20 4.12 20.28 -13.76
N VAL A 21 3.46 19.22 -14.26
CA VAL A 21 3.21 18.00 -13.49
C VAL A 21 4.47 17.15 -13.37
N VAL A 22 5.25 17.05 -14.44
CA VAL A 22 6.52 16.30 -14.45
C VAL A 22 7.52 16.94 -13.50
N ASP A 23 7.68 18.26 -13.53
CA ASP A 23 8.57 18.98 -12.62
C ASP A 23 8.16 18.78 -11.15
N LEU A 24 6.86 18.90 -10.85
CA LEU A 24 6.34 18.68 -9.51
C LEU A 24 6.62 17.25 -9.01
N ASN A 25 6.29 16.25 -9.83
CA ASN A 25 6.48 14.84 -9.46
C ASN A 25 7.96 14.51 -9.32
N SER A 26 8.80 14.96 -10.25
CA SER A 26 10.24 14.70 -10.21
C SER A 26 10.90 15.33 -8.99
N GLY A 27 10.47 16.54 -8.60
CA GLY A 27 10.92 17.17 -7.36
C GLY A 27 10.55 16.35 -6.12
N ALA A 28 9.30 15.87 -6.04
CA ALA A 28 8.83 15.05 -4.93
C ALA A 28 9.54 13.68 -4.87
N GLU A 29 9.71 13.01 -6.01
CA GLU A 29 10.39 11.72 -6.12
C GLU A 29 11.87 11.83 -5.71
N LEU A 30 12.59 12.85 -6.18
CA LEU A 30 13.99 13.06 -5.81
C LEU A 30 14.15 13.45 -4.34
N ALA A 31 13.21 14.21 -3.77
CA ALA A 31 13.21 14.52 -2.34
C ALA A 31 13.00 13.25 -1.50
N GLY A 32 12.10 12.36 -1.92
CA GLY A 32 11.89 11.06 -1.30
C GLY A 32 13.14 10.17 -1.40
N LEU A 33 13.76 10.11 -2.59
CA LEU A 33 14.99 9.36 -2.81
C LEU A 33 16.13 9.88 -1.95
N LYS A 34 16.35 11.20 -1.90
CA LYS A 34 17.35 11.83 -1.03
C LYS A 34 17.12 11.46 0.43
N THR A 35 15.88 11.57 0.91
CA THR A 35 15.53 11.23 2.30
C THR A 35 15.87 9.76 2.61
N ALA A 36 15.55 8.84 1.70
CA ALA A 36 15.86 7.42 1.89
C ALA A 36 17.37 7.13 1.80
N ALA A 37 18.08 7.77 0.87
CA ALA A 37 19.52 7.57 0.66
C ALA A 37 20.39 8.19 1.77
N GLU A 38 19.90 9.24 2.43
CA GLU A 38 20.61 9.94 3.52
C GLU A 38 20.20 9.43 4.91
N LEU A 39 19.26 8.49 4.99
CA LEU A 39 18.93 7.85 6.25
C LEU A 39 20.11 6.99 6.69
N ALA A 40 20.90 7.52 7.63
CA ALA A 40 21.95 6.76 8.28
C ALA A 40 21.37 5.51 8.94
N ASP A 41 22.16 4.44 8.95
CA ASP A 41 21.82 3.19 9.63
C ASP A 41 20.50 2.56 9.14
N LEU A 42 20.17 2.71 7.85
CA LEU A 42 19.00 2.10 7.24
C LEU A 42 18.92 0.58 7.52
N ASP A 43 20.06 -0.10 7.55
CA ASP A 43 20.14 -1.53 7.89
C ASP A 43 19.71 -1.83 9.34
N GLU A 44 19.84 -0.88 10.26
CA GLU A 44 19.34 -0.99 11.64
C GLU A 44 17.86 -0.61 11.78
N LEU A 45 17.30 0.13 10.81
CA LEU A 45 15.92 0.62 10.82
C LEU A 45 14.97 -0.24 9.96
N LEU A 46 15.51 -0.95 8.96
CA LEU A 46 14.74 -1.77 8.03
C LEU A 46 14.71 -3.23 8.49
N PHE A 47 13.55 -3.67 8.97
CA PHE A 47 13.31 -5.05 9.34
C PHE A 47 12.42 -5.74 8.32
N THR A 48 12.78 -6.97 7.94
CA THR A 48 11.94 -7.87 7.16
C THR A 48 11.84 -9.20 7.87
N PHE A 49 10.62 -9.71 8.01
CA PHE A 49 10.33 -11.01 8.60
C PHE A 49 9.08 -11.61 7.94
N ASP A 50 8.88 -12.91 8.11
CA ASP A 50 7.70 -13.62 7.66
C ASP A 50 7.19 -14.59 8.72
N ASP A 51 5.88 -14.85 8.69
CA ASP A 51 5.20 -15.85 9.49
C ASP A 51 4.52 -16.85 8.56
N THR A 52 4.69 -18.15 8.84
CA THR A 52 4.13 -19.23 8.01
C THR A 52 3.27 -20.18 8.83
N VAL A 53 2.08 -20.50 8.31
CA VAL A 53 1.17 -21.50 8.89
C VAL A 53 0.77 -22.54 7.86
N ARG A 54 0.55 -23.79 8.30
CA ARG A 54 0.07 -24.87 7.43
C ARG A 54 -1.44 -24.99 7.54
N ILE A 55 -2.13 -24.88 6.40
CA ILE A 55 -3.60 -24.94 6.31
C ILE A 55 -4.02 -26.20 5.56
N ARG A 56 -4.96 -26.96 6.14
CA ARG A 56 -5.62 -28.07 5.46
C ARG A 56 -6.79 -27.54 4.62
N GLY A 57 -6.48 -26.97 3.46
CA GLY A 57 -7.45 -26.35 2.56
C GLY A 57 -6.83 -26.05 1.19
N THR A 58 -7.62 -25.47 0.28
CA THR A 58 -7.13 -25.04 -1.02
C THR A 58 -6.50 -23.65 -0.92
N ALA A 59 -5.49 -23.38 -1.75
CA ALA A 59 -4.91 -22.05 -1.87
C ALA A 59 -5.95 -20.99 -2.28
N GLU A 60 -6.94 -21.38 -3.09
CA GLU A 60 -8.07 -20.54 -3.48
C GLU A 60 -8.90 -20.11 -2.27
N ALA A 61 -9.27 -21.03 -1.37
CA ALA A 61 -10.05 -20.68 -0.19
C ALA A 61 -9.30 -19.76 0.77
N VAL A 62 -7.98 -19.95 0.94
CA VAL A 62 -7.13 -19.09 1.76
C VAL A 62 -7.00 -17.70 1.11
N TYR A 63 -6.73 -17.65 -0.20
CA TYR A 63 -6.67 -16.42 -0.95
C TYR A 63 -7.98 -15.64 -0.83
N ASP A 64 -9.12 -16.27 -1.07
CA ASP A 64 -10.44 -15.62 -1.02
C ASP A 64 -10.74 -15.08 0.38
N TYR A 65 -10.32 -15.78 1.44
CA TYR A 65 -10.46 -15.31 2.81
C TYR A 65 -9.68 -14.01 3.08
N LEU A 66 -8.45 -13.92 2.58
CA LEU A 66 -7.58 -12.74 2.71
C LEU A 66 -8.02 -11.60 1.78
N TYR A 67 -8.45 -11.96 0.57
CA TYR A 67 -8.90 -11.03 -0.46
C TYR A 67 -10.21 -10.32 -0.06
N ARG A 68 -11.17 -11.08 0.49
CA ARG A 68 -12.46 -10.58 1.00
C ARG A 68 -12.32 -9.94 2.38
N ALA A 69 -11.52 -8.88 2.44
CA ALA A 69 -11.28 -8.13 3.67
C ALA A 69 -12.50 -7.34 4.16
N ASP A 70 -13.44 -7.04 3.26
CA ASP A 70 -14.76 -6.51 3.61
C ASP A 70 -15.49 -7.35 4.68
N LEU A 71 -15.20 -8.66 4.73
CA LEU A 71 -15.79 -9.58 5.70
C LEU A 71 -14.94 -9.77 6.97
N TRP A 72 -13.78 -9.12 7.08
CA TRP A 72 -12.92 -9.27 8.25
C TRP A 72 -13.53 -8.80 9.58
N PRO A 73 -14.35 -7.73 9.64
CA PRO A 73 -15.03 -7.36 10.89
C PRO A 73 -15.90 -8.49 11.49
N GLU A 74 -16.41 -9.39 10.65
CA GLU A 74 -17.20 -10.55 11.08
C GLU A 74 -16.33 -11.77 11.42
N ARG A 75 -15.08 -11.81 10.92
CA ARG A 75 -14.22 -13.00 10.94
C ARG A 75 -13.03 -12.89 11.88
N LEU A 76 -12.53 -11.67 12.10
CA LEU A 76 -11.31 -11.38 12.85
C LEU A 76 -11.66 -10.55 14.10
N PRO A 77 -11.52 -11.12 15.32
CA PRO A 77 -11.97 -10.46 16.56
C PRO A 77 -11.33 -9.09 16.85
N HIS A 78 -10.14 -8.82 16.31
CA HIS A 78 -9.42 -7.58 16.52
C HIS A 78 -9.83 -6.47 15.54
N VAL A 79 -10.55 -6.79 14.46
CA VAL A 79 -11.00 -5.82 13.45
C VAL A 79 -12.33 -5.23 13.91
N ALA A 80 -12.32 -3.95 14.29
CA ALA A 80 -13.51 -3.25 14.78
C ALA A 80 -14.41 -2.78 13.63
N SER A 81 -13.80 -2.27 12.56
CA SER A 81 -14.48 -1.76 11.37
C SER A 81 -13.55 -1.90 10.16
N LEU A 82 -14.12 -1.97 8.96
CA LEU A 82 -13.34 -1.97 7.72
C LEU A 82 -14.16 -1.39 6.57
N HIS A 83 -13.55 -0.47 5.84
CA HIS A 83 -14.06 0.06 4.59
C HIS A 83 -13.13 -0.33 3.44
N LEU A 84 -13.66 -1.12 2.49
CA LEU A 84 -12.95 -1.60 1.32
C LEU A 84 -13.53 -0.96 0.06
N VAL A 85 -12.67 -0.36 -0.76
CA VAL A 85 -13.00 0.15 -2.10
C VAL A 85 -12.17 -0.63 -3.12
N GLU A 86 -12.83 -1.10 -4.18
CA GLU A 86 -12.22 -1.83 -5.29
C GLU A 86 -12.88 -1.38 -6.60
N ASP A 87 -12.45 -0.22 -7.10
CA ASP A 87 -12.97 0.34 -8.36
C ASP A 87 -12.47 -0.45 -9.58
N GLU A 88 -11.26 -1.01 -9.48
CA GLU A 88 -10.62 -1.86 -10.49
C GLU A 88 -10.33 -3.24 -9.90
N PRO A 89 -10.68 -4.35 -10.58
CA PRO A 89 -10.46 -5.69 -10.06
C PRO A 89 -9.00 -5.94 -9.64
N GLY A 90 -8.81 -6.34 -8.39
CA GLY A 90 -7.49 -6.62 -7.83
C GLY A 90 -6.76 -5.40 -7.25
N LEU A 91 -7.28 -4.18 -7.41
CA LEU A 91 -6.73 -2.98 -6.77
C LEU A 91 -7.66 -2.50 -5.66
N GLN A 92 -7.23 -2.69 -4.42
CA GLN A 92 -8.05 -2.43 -3.25
C GLN A 92 -7.47 -1.29 -2.40
N VAL A 93 -8.33 -0.36 -2.01
CA VAL A 93 -8.05 0.61 -0.95
C VAL A 93 -8.79 0.16 0.30
N MET A 94 -8.04 -0.16 1.36
CA MET A 94 -8.58 -0.72 2.60
C MET A 94 -8.26 0.22 3.75
N GLU A 95 -9.31 0.73 4.40
CA GLU A 95 -9.23 1.47 5.66
C GLU A 95 -9.81 0.60 6.78
N MET A 96 -9.07 0.44 7.88
CA MET A 96 -9.38 -0.54 8.92
C MET A 96 -9.10 0.01 10.31
N ASP A 97 -10.07 -0.15 11.21
CA ASP A 97 -9.90 0.10 12.63
C ASP A 97 -9.58 -1.20 13.36
N THR A 98 -8.46 -1.23 14.09
CA THR A 98 -8.01 -2.39 14.86
C THR A 98 -7.99 -2.06 16.35
N LYS A 99 -8.50 -2.97 17.18
CA LYS A 99 -8.41 -2.89 18.64
C LYS A 99 -7.09 -3.48 19.12
N ALA A 100 -6.29 -2.67 19.80
CA ALA A 100 -5.08 -3.13 20.47
C ALA A 100 -5.41 -3.81 21.82
N PRO A 101 -4.49 -4.64 22.36
CA PRO A 101 -4.70 -5.31 23.65
C PRO A 101 -4.92 -4.37 24.83
N ASP A 102 -4.43 -3.13 24.75
CA ASP A 102 -4.63 -2.08 25.75
C ASP A 102 -6.01 -1.40 25.66
N GLY A 103 -6.85 -1.82 24.70
CA GLY A 103 -8.19 -1.29 24.46
C GLY A 103 -8.23 -0.08 23.54
N SER A 104 -7.08 0.47 23.11
CA SER A 104 -7.04 1.55 22.14
C SER A 104 -7.44 1.09 20.74
N THR A 105 -7.90 2.02 19.91
CA THR A 105 -8.28 1.76 18.52
C THR A 105 -7.36 2.54 17.59
N HIS A 106 -6.85 1.86 16.57
CA HIS A 106 -5.98 2.45 15.56
C HIS A 106 -6.58 2.31 14.18
N THR A 107 -6.68 3.43 13.48
CA THR A 107 -7.04 3.47 12.07
C THR A 107 -5.78 3.31 11.22
N THR A 108 -5.81 2.39 10.27
CA THR A 108 -4.78 2.24 9.25
C THR A 108 -5.42 2.25 7.87
N LYS A 109 -4.66 2.71 6.87
CA LYS A 109 -5.08 2.67 5.47
C LYS A 109 -4.00 2.03 4.64
N SER A 110 -4.40 1.17 3.71
CA SER A 110 -3.49 0.48 2.81
C SER A 110 -4.04 0.41 1.39
N VAL A 111 -3.11 0.36 0.44
CA VAL A 111 -3.40 -0.06 -0.93
C VAL A 111 -2.91 -1.50 -1.09
N ARG A 112 -3.75 -2.36 -1.65
CA ARG A 112 -3.45 -3.79 -1.87
C ARG A 112 -3.60 -4.13 -3.34
N ILE A 113 -2.72 -4.99 -3.85
CA ILE A 113 -2.77 -5.54 -5.20
C ILE A 113 -2.89 -7.05 -5.10
N GLY A 114 -4.04 -7.56 -5.53
CA GLY A 114 -4.36 -8.97 -5.59
C GLY A 114 -3.94 -9.61 -6.91
N PHE A 115 -3.21 -10.71 -6.81
CA PHE A 115 -2.91 -11.61 -7.92
C PHE A 115 -3.68 -12.90 -7.66
N PRO A 116 -4.80 -13.14 -8.39
CA PRO A 116 -5.73 -14.22 -8.10
C PRO A 116 -5.04 -15.55 -7.82
N ARG A 117 -5.38 -16.17 -6.67
CA ARG A 117 -4.90 -17.49 -6.24
C ARG A 117 -3.37 -17.61 -6.09
N ARG A 118 -2.65 -16.48 -6.04
CA ARG A 118 -1.19 -16.46 -5.99
C ARG A 118 -0.63 -15.62 -4.86
N LYS A 119 -0.99 -14.34 -4.77
CA LYS A 119 -0.48 -13.45 -3.71
C LYS A 119 -1.29 -12.17 -3.60
N ILE A 120 -1.21 -11.51 -2.46
CA ILE A 120 -1.69 -10.13 -2.27
C ILE A 120 -0.50 -9.33 -1.74
N VAL A 121 -0.09 -8.26 -2.41
CA VAL A 121 0.92 -7.32 -1.89
C VAL A 121 0.23 -6.06 -1.38
N TYR A 122 0.77 -5.40 -0.37
CA TYR A 122 0.19 -4.17 0.14
C TYR A 122 1.24 -3.16 0.61
N LYS A 123 0.82 -1.89 0.67
CA LYS A 123 1.55 -0.79 1.30
C LYS A 123 0.59 0.00 2.19
N GLN A 124 0.97 0.26 3.43
CA GLN A 124 0.22 1.20 4.27
C GLN A 124 0.52 2.64 3.84
N THR A 125 -0.54 3.42 3.68
CA THR A 125 -0.51 4.85 3.31
C THR A 125 -0.84 5.76 4.48
N VAL A 126 -1.54 5.23 5.49
CA VAL A 126 -1.64 5.84 6.83
C VAL A 126 -0.93 4.91 7.80
N LEU A 127 0.19 5.39 8.31
CA LEU A 127 1.13 4.63 9.14
C LEU A 127 0.95 4.97 10.63
N PRO A 128 1.17 4.01 11.53
CA PRO A 128 1.49 4.30 12.92
C PRO A 128 2.72 5.22 13.05
N ASN A 129 2.71 6.12 14.04
CA ASN A 129 3.75 7.15 14.24
C ASN A 129 5.19 6.62 14.34
N ALA A 130 5.37 5.35 14.70
CA ALA A 130 6.69 4.74 14.87
C ALA A 130 7.32 4.27 13.55
N MET A 131 6.61 4.35 12.41
CA MET A 131 7.07 3.80 11.14
C MET A 131 7.09 4.86 10.03
N ALA A 132 8.19 4.87 9.26
CA ALA A 132 8.30 5.67 8.03
C ALA A 132 7.75 4.93 6.80
N ALA A 133 7.73 3.60 6.83
CA ALA A 133 7.16 2.76 5.77
C ALA A 133 6.71 1.40 6.34
N HIS A 134 5.66 0.84 5.76
CA HIS A 134 5.25 -0.54 6.03
C HIS A 134 4.62 -1.14 4.77
N THR A 135 5.24 -2.23 4.30
CA THR A 135 4.79 -3.04 3.17
C THR A 135 4.74 -4.48 3.60
N GLY A 136 3.89 -5.28 2.97
CA GLY A 136 3.88 -6.71 3.20
C GLY A 136 3.23 -7.47 2.06
N SER A 137 3.21 -8.80 2.20
CA SER A 137 2.60 -9.68 1.23
C SER A 137 2.06 -10.95 1.86
N TRP A 138 0.94 -11.42 1.32
CA TRP A 138 0.41 -12.77 1.51
C TRP A 138 0.79 -13.61 0.30
N LEU A 139 1.44 -14.77 0.51
CA LEU A 139 1.93 -15.68 -0.53
C LEU A 139 1.12 -16.97 -0.60
#